data_AF-A0A1G2Z4I8-F1
#
_entry.id   AF-A0A1G2Z4I8-F1
#
_cell.length_a   1.000
_cell.length_b   1.000
_cell.length_c   1.000
_cell.angle_alpha   90.00
_cell.angle_beta   90.00
_cell.angle_gamma   90.00
#
_symmetry.space_group_name_H-M   'P 1'
#
loop_
_entity.id
_entity.type
_entity.pdbx_description
1 polymer ?
#
loop_
_entity_poly.entity_id
_entity_poly.type
_entity_poly.pdbx_seq_one_letter_code
_entity_poly.pdbx_strand_id
1 'polypeptide(L)'
;MTVEDTYHLTDDKVDILSHRNRRDQIHVLTIDPILGTDVCERLRADDRFRHCTVIRPDATTVGEALEQLEQMAKETITSRLLIFDVRRVTLPRLRKPFNAIVGYNRRDFNKLCYSICIGDGPPTLFQNGYSLTAFIPYLSAHRVDHYPAVFFYDPFLHYEPNELETRGIDEDFIIPDEIPRRLAGYLQKVSDRKLGRIRRFFRATDEEEEVRKKRRRMLKRLYRRQLSAQFPDYPQEIKSLFSRRGLRLATEKLNLYPLFFEDWVYRLIHKAGQNASRGAGQSGQ
;
A
#
# COMPACT_ATOMS: atom_id res chain seq x y z
N MET A 1 3.45 23.00 49.80
CA MET A 1 4.25 22.26 48.81
C MET A 1 4.27 20.80 49.22
N THR A 2 3.40 20.01 48.63
CA THR A 2 3.36 18.55 48.77
C THR A 2 3.07 18.01 47.37
N VAL A 3 3.91 17.05 46.98
CA VAL A 3 4.14 16.55 45.64
C VAL A 3 2.89 15.86 45.10
N GLU A 4 2.41 16.28 43.93
CA GLU A 4 1.39 15.57 43.17
C GLU A 4 1.99 14.26 42.65
N ASP A 5 1.53 13.14 43.22
CA ASP A 5 1.81 11.81 42.70
C ASP A 5 1.27 11.71 41.27
N THR A 6 2.17 11.86 40.31
CA THR A 6 1.88 11.67 38.90
C THR A 6 1.72 10.16 38.69
N TYR A 7 0.47 9.72 38.55
CA TYR A 7 0.16 8.34 38.18
C TYR A 7 0.76 8.01 36.81
N HIS A 8 1.97 7.43 36.82
CA HIS A 8 2.53 6.76 35.66
C HIS A 8 1.76 5.44 35.46
N LEU A 9 0.66 5.51 34.71
CA LEU A 9 0.06 4.33 34.08
C LEU A 9 1.11 3.72 33.14
N THR A 10 1.84 2.72 33.63
CA THR A 10 2.62 1.82 32.78
C THR A 10 1.63 1.07 31.88
N ASP A 11 1.60 1.41 30.60
CA ASP A 11 0.73 0.90 29.53
C ASP A 11 0.96 -0.59 29.17
N ASP A 12 1.67 -1.33 30.04
CA ASP A 12 2.18 -2.67 29.74
C ASP A 12 1.33 -3.81 30.34
N LYS A 13 0.30 -3.50 31.15
CA LYS A 13 -0.46 -4.53 31.88
C LYS A 13 -1.86 -4.85 31.33
N VAL A 14 -2.38 -4.08 30.37
CA VAL A 14 -3.74 -4.29 29.85
C VAL A 14 -3.81 -3.98 28.35
N ASP A 15 -2.90 -4.54 27.55
CA ASP A 15 -3.02 -4.51 26.10
C ASP A 15 -4.11 -5.51 25.65
N ILE A 16 -5.38 -5.16 25.92
CA ILE A 16 -6.54 -5.96 25.53
C ILE A 16 -6.72 -5.80 24.02
N LEU A 17 -6.01 -6.64 23.28
CA LEU A 17 -6.24 -6.87 21.85
C LEU A 17 -7.71 -7.24 21.65
N SER A 18 -8.37 -6.54 20.72
CA SER A 18 -9.81 -6.63 20.52
C SER A 18 -10.22 -7.88 19.74
N HIS A 19 -9.43 -8.29 18.76
CA HIS A 19 -9.83 -9.35 17.82
C HIS A 19 -8.74 -10.42 17.73
N ARG A 20 -8.72 -11.34 18.70
CA ARG A 20 -7.69 -12.41 18.80
C ARG A 20 -7.81 -13.48 17.72
N ASN A 21 -9.02 -13.72 17.19
CA ASN A 21 -9.33 -14.80 16.25
C ASN A 21 -9.21 -14.37 14.77
N ARG A 22 -8.23 -13.53 14.44
CA ARG A 22 -7.97 -13.10 13.07
C ARG A 22 -7.45 -14.25 12.21
N ARG A 23 -7.97 -14.34 10.99
CA ARG A 23 -7.72 -15.37 9.98
C ARG A 23 -6.69 -14.90 8.96
N ASP A 24 -6.14 -15.83 8.18
CA ASP A 24 -5.27 -15.54 7.03
C ASP A 24 -6.09 -14.94 5.87
N GLN A 25 -6.61 -13.75 6.11
CA GLN A 25 -7.38 -12.97 5.17
C GLN A 25 -6.67 -11.65 4.90
N ILE A 26 -6.71 -11.25 3.63
CA ILE A 26 -6.11 -10.03 3.10
C ILE A 26 -7.22 -9.22 2.46
N HIS A 27 -7.56 -8.08 3.06
CA HIS A 27 -8.49 -7.13 2.44
C HIS A 27 -7.72 -6.14 1.56
N VAL A 28 -8.09 -6.05 0.28
CA VAL A 28 -7.60 -5.05 -0.66
C VAL A 28 -8.65 -3.95 -0.77
N LEU A 29 -8.37 -2.82 -0.13
CA LEU A 29 -9.30 -1.71 0.10
C LEU A 29 -9.05 -0.61 -0.94
N THR A 30 -9.66 -0.73 -2.10
CA THR A 30 -9.55 0.23 -3.22
C THR A 30 -10.84 0.27 -4.03
N ILE A 31 -11.17 1.44 -4.57
CA ILE A 31 -12.22 1.65 -5.57
C ILE A 31 -11.69 1.59 -7.01
N ASP A 32 -10.39 1.37 -7.19
CA ASP A 32 -9.77 1.24 -8.51
C ASP A 32 -9.65 -0.22 -8.93
N PRO A 33 -10.39 -0.64 -9.97
CA PRO A 33 -10.33 -2.03 -10.44
C PRO A 33 -8.94 -2.40 -10.99
N ILE A 34 -8.15 -1.46 -11.51
CA ILE A 34 -6.80 -1.74 -12.05
C ILE A 34 -5.85 -2.10 -10.91
N LEU A 35 -5.82 -1.29 -9.85
CA LEU A 35 -4.99 -1.59 -8.67
C LEU A 35 -5.47 -2.85 -7.96
N GLY A 36 -6.78 -2.96 -7.73
CA GLY A 36 -7.38 -4.12 -7.06
C GLY A 36 -7.09 -5.43 -7.79
N THR A 37 -7.22 -5.43 -9.11
CA THR A 37 -6.88 -6.58 -9.96
C THR A 37 -5.39 -6.89 -9.94
N ASP A 38 -4.52 -5.89 -10.04
CA ASP A 38 -3.07 -6.12 -10.01
C ASP A 38 -2.59 -6.73 -8.68
N VAL A 39 -3.07 -6.21 -7.55
CA VAL A 39 -2.76 -6.77 -6.23
C VAL A 39 -3.30 -8.20 -6.11
N CYS A 40 -4.57 -8.43 -6.48
CA CYS A 40 -5.18 -9.75 -6.33
C CYS A 40 -4.50 -10.81 -7.20
N GLU A 41 -4.21 -10.50 -8.47
CA GLU A 41 -3.53 -11.44 -9.36
C GLU A 41 -2.10 -11.74 -8.89
N ARG A 42 -1.37 -10.74 -8.37
CA ARG A 42 -0.04 -10.97 -7.78
C ARG A 42 -0.08 -11.95 -6.62
N LEU A 43 -1.02 -11.74 -5.70
CA LEU A 43 -1.16 -12.61 -4.53
C LEU A 43 -1.63 -14.02 -4.93
N ARG A 44 -2.57 -14.13 -5.88
CA ARG A 44 -3.04 -15.44 -6.37
C ARG A 44 -1.97 -16.25 -7.10
N ALA A 45 -1.06 -15.59 -7.81
CA ALA A 45 0.00 -16.25 -8.57
C ALA A 45 1.21 -16.69 -7.72
N ASP A 46 1.26 -16.30 -6.45
CA ASP A 46 2.33 -16.67 -5.53
C ASP A 46 1.85 -17.75 -4.56
N ASP A 47 2.44 -18.95 -4.69
CA ASP A 47 2.02 -20.15 -3.94
C ASP A 47 2.02 -19.98 -2.42
N ARG A 48 2.80 -19.01 -1.90
CA ARG A 48 2.83 -18.70 -0.46
C ARG A 48 1.48 -18.22 0.07
N PHE A 49 0.57 -17.78 -0.79
CA PHE A 49 -0.76 -17.29 -0.44
C PHE A 49 -1.89 -18.26 -0.74
N ARG A 50 -1.59 -19.53 -1.12
CA ARG A 50 -2.62 -20.54 -1.43
C ARG A 50 -3.64 -20.74 -0.30
N HIS A 51 -3.24 -20.53 0.96
CA HIS A 51 -4.10 -20.65 2.13
C HIS A 51 -4.73 -19.33 2.58
N CYS A 52 -4.39 -18.21 1.93
CA CYS A 52 -4.92 -16.90 2.27
C CYS A 52 -6.20 -16.61 1.47
N THR A 53 -7.22 -16.07 2.12
CA THR A 53 -8.38 -15.51 1.40
C THR A 53 -8.11 -14.06 1.06
N VAL A 54 -8.08 -13.73 -0.24
CA VAL A 54 -7.95 -12.34 -0.71
C VAL A 54 -9.35 -11.80 -1.00
N ILE A 55 -9.72 -10.75 -0.28
CA ILE A 55 -11.04 -10.12 -0.32
C ILE A 55 -10.87 -8.72 -0.92
N ARG A 56 -11.68 -8.38 -1.90
CA ARG A 56 -11.71 -7.06 -2.56
C ARG A 56 -13.17 -6.73 -2.91
N PRO A 57 -13.49 -5.45 -3.15
CA PRO A 57 -14.73 -5.12 -3.83
C PRO A 57 -14.80 -5.83 -5.19
N ASP A 58 -15.94 -6.46 -5.45
CA ASP A 58 -16.30 -7.05 -6.74
C ASP A 58 -17.33 -6.14 -7.40
N ALA A 59 -16.85 -4.97 -7.85
CA ALA A 59 -17.65 -3.90 -8.39
C ALA A 59 -17.09 -3.47 -9.75
N THR A 60 -18.00 -3.09 -10.66
CA THR A 60 -17.62 -2.61 -12.00
C THR A 60 -17.56 -1.09 -12.07
N THR A 61 -18.24 -0.42 -11.12
CA THR A 61 -18.25 1.03 -10.99
C THR A 61 -17.63 1.49 -9.66
N VAL A 62 -17.22 2.75 -9.60
CA VAL A 62 -16.67 3.34 -8.36
C VAL A 62 -17.74 3.45 -7.27
N GLY A 63 -18.98 3.76 -7.63
CA GLY A 63 -20.10 3.87 -6.68
C GLY A 63 -20.35 2.53 -5.97
N GLU A 64 -20.53 1.46 -6.74
CA GLU A 64 -20.67 0.09 -6.20
C GLU A 64 -19.47 -0.31 -5.33
N ALA A 65 -18.25 -0.01 -5.79
CA ALA A 65 -17.03 -0.34 -5.05
C ALA A 65 -16.99 0.37 -3.69
N LEU A 66 -17.45 1.63 -3.65
CA LEU A 66 -17.51 2.41 -2.41
C LEU A 66 -18.53 1.84 -1.43
N GLU A 67 -19.73 1.50 -1.91
CA GLU A 67 -20.77 0.87 -1.09
C GLU A 67 -20.32 -0.47 -0.51
N GLN A 68 -19.67 -1.31 -1.32
CA GLN A 68 -19.11 -2.57 -0.85
C GLN A 68 -18.03 -2.34 0.21
N LEU A 69 -17.14 -1.36 0.05
CA LEU A 69 -16.14 -1.04 1.08
C LEU A 69 -16.77 -0.57 2.40
N GLU A 70 -17.87 0.18 2.35
CA GLU A 70 -18.61 0.57 3.54
C GLU A 70 -19.22 -0.65 4.25
N GLN A 71 -19.80 -1.60 3.50
CA GLN A 71 -20.37 -2.83 4.04
C GLN A 71 -19.30 -3.76 4.64
N MET A 72 -18.16 -3.91 3.95
CA MET A 72 -17.03 -4.74 4.37
C MET A 72 -16.29 -4.17 5.59
N ALA A 73 -16.55 -2.92 5.98
CA ALA A 73 -15.76 -2.23 7.00
C ALA A 73 -15.66 -3.02 8.32
N LYS A 74 -16.77 -3.60 8.79
CA LYS A 74 -16.79 -4.44 9.99
C LYS A 74 -16.09 -5.79 9.80
N GLU A 75 -16.16 -6.37 8.61
CA GLU A 75 -15.58 -7.68 8.33
C GLU A 75 -14.05 -7.68 8.44
N THR A 76 -13.42 -6.51 8.20
CA THR A 76 -11.97 -6.32 8.31
C THR A 76 -11.38 -6.69 9.67
N ILE A 77 -12.18 -6.73 10.75
CA ILE A 77 -11.73 -7.15 12.10
C ILE A 77 -11.25 -8.60 12.13
N THR A 78 -11.66 -9.40 11.16
CA THR A 78 -11.27 -10.81 11.04
C THR A 78 -9.98 -11.00 10.25
N SER A 79 -9.48 -9.96 9.57
CA SER A 79 -8.30 -10.06 8.69
C SER A 79 -6.99 -9.78 9.40
N ARG A 80 -5.94 -10.48 8.98
CA ARG A 80 -4.56 -10.24 9.44
C ARG A 80 -3.85 -9.14 8.67
N LEU A 81 -4.30 -8.82 7.47
CA LEU A 81 -3.71 -7.78 6.63
C LEU A 81 -4.77 -6.94 5.91
N LEU A 82 -4.60 -5.62 5.97
CA LEU A 82 -5.37 -4.64 5.20
C LEU A 82 -4.43 -3.91 4.24
N ILE A 83 -4.83 -3.76 2.98
CA ILE A 83 -4.06 -3.05 1.96
C ILE A 83 -4.88 -1.85 1.53
N PHE A 84 -4.48 -0.65 1.98
CA PHE A 84 -5.17 0.60 1.71
C PHE A 84 -4.63 1.26 0.45
N ASP A 85 -5.54 1.63 -0.44
CA ASP A 85 -5.27 2.58 -1.52
C ASP A 85 -5.38 4.02 -1.01
N VAL A 86 -4.24 4.69 -0.84
CA VAL A 86 -4.15 6.05 -0.28
C VAL A 86 -3.77 7.08 -1.32
N ARG A 87 -4.02 6.79 -2.60
CA ARG A 87 -3.69 7.71 -3.69
C ARG A 87 -4.53 8.98 -3.62
N ARG A 88 -3.94 10.10 -4.02
CA ARG A 88 -4.62 11.41 -4.02
C ARG A 88 -5.96 11.40 -4.76
N VAL A 89 -6.06 10.63 -5.86
CA VAL A 89 -7.29 10.57 -6.68
C VAL A 89 -8.42 9.78 -6.00
N THR A 90 -8.13 8.67 -5.33
CA THR A 90 -9.16 7.80 -4.73
C THR A 90 -9.44 8.13 -3.26
N LEU A 91 -8.44 8.61 -2.53
CA LEU A 91 -8.51 8.82 -1.09
C LEU A 91 -9.69 9.71 -0.64
N PRO A 92 -10.04 10.83 -1.31
CA PRO A 92 -11.18 11.66 -0.90
C PRO A 92 -12.49 10.87 -0.76
N ARG A 93 -12.75 9.93 -1.69
CA ARG A 93 -13.93 9.04 -1.65
C ARG A 93 -13.78 7.94 -0.61
N LEU A 94 -12.56 7.45 -0.39
CA LEU A 94 -12.25 6.38 0.55
C LEU A 94 -12.15 6.81 2.02
N ARG A 95 -12.07 8.12 2.32
CA ARG A 95 -11.92 8.64 3.69
C ARG A 95 -12.94 8.09 4.68
N LYS A 96 -14.23 8.11 4.33
CA LYS A 96 -15.31 7.64 5.21
C LYS A 96 -15.19 6.15 5.53
N PRO A 97 -15.13 5.22 4.54
CA PRO A 97 -14.95 3.80 4.85
C PRO A 97 -13.61 3.51 5.54
N PHE A 98 -12.53 4.21 5.17
CA PHE A 98 -11.22 3.99 5.80
C PHE A 98 -11.21 4.40 7.28
N ASN A 99 -11.84 5.53 7.63
CA ASN A 99 -11.96 5.94 9.03
C ASN A 99 -12.72 4.90 9.87
N ALA A 100 -13.79 4.32 9.32
CA ALA A 100 -14.53 3.25 9.99
C ALA A 100 -13.66 1.99 10.18
N ILE A 101 -13.00 1.53 9.12
CA ILE A 101 -12.10 0.35 9.15
C ILE A 101 -10.97 0.56 10.15
N VAL A 102 -10.32 1.72 10.13
CA VAL A 102 -9.25 2.07 11.07
C VAL A 102 -9.80 2.08 12.49
N GLY A 103 -10.96 2.68 12.72
CA GLY A 103 -11.64 2.67 14.02
C GLY A 103 -11.83 1.27 14.58
N TYR A 104 -12.31 0.33 13.77
CA TYR A 104 -12.53 -1.06 14.19
C TYR A 104 -11.24 -1.85 14.48
N ASN A 105 -10.12 -1.47 13.86
CA ASN A 105 -8.86 -2.24 13.91
C ASN A 105 -7.74 -1.57 14.71
N ARG A 106 -7.91 -0.31 15.15
CA ARG A 106 -6.85 0.54 15.72
C ARG A 106 -6.06 -0.14 16.84
N ARG A 107 -6.74 -0.86 17.73
CA ARG A 107 -6.12 -1.55 18.88
C ARG A 107 -5.22 -2.72 18.48
N ASP A 108 -5.51 -3.34 17.34
CA ASP A 108 -4.79 -4.54 16.88
C ASP A 108 -3.70 -4.21 15.85
N PHE A 109 -3.64 -2.96 15.35
CA PHE A 109 -2.69 -2.57 14.33
C PHE A 109 -1.24 -2.76 14.78
N ASN A 110 -0.43 -3.27 13.86
CA ASN A 110 0.96 -3.64 14.05
C ASN A 110 1.21 -4.78 15.06
N LYS A 111 0.15 -5.41 15.58
CA LYS A 111 0.18 -6.54 16.52
C LYS A 111 -0.48 -7.79 15.90
N LEU A 112 -1.81 -7.80 15.78
CA LEU A 112 -2.59 -8.91 15.19
C LEU A 112 -3.12 -8.60 13.79
N CYS A 113 -3.17 -7.33 13.43
CA CYS A 113 -3.52 -6.85 12.11
C CYS A 113 -2.42 -5.92 11.62
N TYR A 114 -1.99 -6.08 10.38
CA TYR A 114 -1.05 -5.16 9.74
C TYR A 114 -1.75 -4.39 8.63
N SER A 115 -1.27 -3.19 8.36
CA SER A 115 -1.71 -2.40 7.20
C SER A 115 -0.54 -2.14 6.25
N ILE A 116 -0.83 -2.18 4.96
CA ILE A 116 0.03 -1.69 3.89
C ILE A 116 -0.69 -0.52 3.24
N CYS A 117 0.01 0.57 2.97
CA CYS A 117 -0.51 1.66 2.15
C CYS A 117 0.16 1.63 0.78
N ILE A 118 -0.63 1.71 -0.30
CA ILE A 118 -0.16 1.95 -1.66
C ILE A 118 -0.62 3.35 -2.05
N GLY A 119 0.33 4.23 -2.36
CA GLY A 119 0.06 5.61 -2.69
C GLY A 119 0.90 6.12 -3.84
N ASP A 120 0.52 7.28 -4.34
CA ASP A 120 1.14 7.94 -5.48
C ASP A 120 2.16 9.01 -5.07
N GLY A 121 2.47 9.15 -3.77
CA GLY A 121 3.52 10.05 -3.27
C GLY A 121 3.09 11.51 -3.13
N PRO A 122 4.00 12.38 -2.64
CA PRO A 122 3.72 13.79 -2.45
C PRO A 122 3.53 14.52 -3.79
N PRO A 123 2.56 15.44 -3.90
CA PRO A 123 2.21 16.09 -5.18
C PRO A 123 3.36 16.88 -5.82
N THR A 124 4.24 17.43 -4.98
CA THR A 124 5.35 18.28 -5.36
C THR A 124 6.67 17.53 -5.45
N LEU A 125 6.65 16.19 -5.50
CA LEU A 125 7.85 15.34 -5.43
C LEU A 125 8.94 15.73 -6.44
N PHE A 126 8.56 16.19 -7.63
CA PHE A 126 9.48 16.55 -8.71
C PHE A 126 9.55 18.06 -8.98
N GLN A 127 8.91 18.88 -8.14
CA GLN A 127 8.88 20.33 -8.30
C GLN A 127 9.90 21.04 -7.40
N ASN A 128 10.33 22.24 -7.78
CA ASN A 128 10.96 23.23 -6.90
C ASN A 128 12.13 22.74 -6.02
N GLY A 129 12.96 21.81 -6.51
CA GLY A 129 14.11 21.30 -5.76
C GLY A 129 13.75 20.44 -4.53
N TYR A 130 12.49 20.01 -4.41
CA TYR A 130 12.10 19.03 -3.41
C TYR A 130 12.85 17.71 -3.64
N SER A 131 13.37 17.14 -2.56
CA SER A 131 14.05 15.86 -2.60
C SER A 131 13.17 14.75 -2.04
N LEU A 132 13.73 13.54 -1.92
CA LEU A 132 13.06 12.41 -1.27
C LEU A 132 12.57 12.74 0.15
N THR A 133 13.04 13.82 0.78
CA THR A 133 12.53 14.33 2.06
C THR A 133 11.07 14.79 2.00
N ALA A 134 10.52 15.14 0.82
CA ALA A 134 9.10 15.47 0.64
C ALA A 134 8.17 14.30 1.03
N PHE A 135 8.69 13.07 1.04
CA PHE A 135 7.94 11.92 1.55
C PHE A 135 7.76 11.95 3.07
N ILE A 136 8.61 12.64 3.85
CA ILE A 136 8.50 12.65 5.32
C ILE A 136 7.12 13.16 5.78
N PRO A 137 6.67 14.38 5.42
CA PRO A 137 5.35 14.85 5.83
C PRO A 137 4.22 13.99 5.25
N TYR A 138 4.38 13.50 4.02
CA TYR A 138 3.40 12.63 3.36
C TYR A 138 3.21 11.30 4.10
N LEU A 139 4.31 10.63 4.47
CA LEU A 139 4.28 9.39 5.23
C LEU A 139 3.77 9.60 6.65
N SER A 140 4.14 10.70 7.30
CA SER A 140 3.65 11.05 8.64
C SER A 140 2.14 11.24 8.67
N ALA A 141 1.55 11.89 7.66
CA ALA A 141 0.09 12.04 7.55
C ALA A 141 -0.61 10.67 7.48
N HIS A 142 -0.16 9.80 6.57
CA HIS A 142 -0.72 8.45 6.45
C HIS A 142 -0.41 7.55 7.66
N ARG A 143 0.66 7.84 8.42
CA ARG A 143 0.99 7.10 9.64
C ARG A 143 -0.11 7.24 10.69
N VAL A 144 -0.57 8.47 10.90
CA VAL A 144 -1.63 8.81 11.86
C VAL A 144 -2.95 8.18 11.45
N ASP A 145 -3.26 8.22 10.15
CA ASP A 145 -4.57 7.82 9.64
C ASP A 145 -4.70 6.31 9.43
N HIS A 146 -3.62 5.59 9.08
CA HIS A 146 -3.71 4.20 8.60
C HIS A 146 -2.77 3.22 9.29
N TYR A 147 -1.89 3.67 10.18
CA TYR A 147 -0.93 2.84 10.93
C TYR A 147 -0.08 1.87 10.07
N PRO A 148 0.34 2.25 8.84
CA PRO A 148 1.05 1.36 7.91
C PRO A 148 2.27 0.72 8.57
N ALA A 149 2.39 -0.58 8.36
CA ALA A 149 3.62 -1.33 8.64
C ALA A 149 4.69 -1.05 7.58
N VAL A 150 4.25 -0.74 6.37
CA VAL A 150 5.07 -0.37 5.22
C VAL A 150 4.24 0.46 4.23
N PHE A 151 4.89 1.46 3.64
CA PHE A 151 4.33 2.26 2.55
C PHE A 151 4.94 1.83 1.22
N PHE A 152 4.12 1.77 0.18
CA PHE A 152 4.52 1.54 -1.20
C PHE A 152 4.18 2.76 -2.05
N TYR A 153 5.20 3.42 -2.57
CA TYR A 153 5.08 4.44 -3.59
C TYR A 153 4.97 3.77 -4.96
N ASP A 154 3.95 4.13 -5.74
CA ASP A 154 3.76 3.65 -7.10
C ASP A 154 4.10 4.75 -8.14
N PRO A 155 5.27 4.66 -8.79
CA PRO A 155 5.67 5.66 -9.79
C PRO A 155 4.73 5.76 -10.99
N PHE A 156 3.98 4.70 -11.32
CA PHE A 156 3.02 4.72 -12.43
C PHE A 156 1.75 5.50 -12.10
N LEU A 157 1.55 5.89 -10.85
CA LEU A 157 0.36 6.59 -10.38
C LEU A 157 0.64 8.02 -9.92
N HIS A 158 1.91 8.40 -9.83
CA HIS A 158 2.29 9.76 -9.49
C HIS A 158 2.08 10.64 -10.71
N TYR A 159 1.06 11.50 -10.71
CA TYR A 159 0.91 12.52 -11.73
C TYR A 159 1.33 13.88 -11.18
N GLU A 160 2.10 14.63 -11.95
CA GLU A 160 2.32 16.04 -11.68
C GLU A 160 1.05 16.86 -11.97
N PRO A 161 0.90 18.06 -11.38
CA PRO A 161 -0.28 18.90 -11.57
C PRO A 161 -0.64 19.19 -13.03
N ASN A 162 0.35 19.22 -13.93
CA ASN A 162 0.16 19.45 -15.36
C ASN A 162 -0.13 18.17 -16.16
N GLU A 163 -0.06 16.99 -15.55
CA GLU A 163 -0.27 15.69 -16.21
C GLU A 163 -1.72 15.19 -16.10
N LEU A 164 -2.49 15.65 -15.11
CA LEU A 164 -3.91 15.36 -14.99
C LEU A 164 -4.75 16.53 -15.50
N GLU A 165 -5.70 16.24 -16.38
CA GLU A 165 -6.81 17.15 -16.62
C GLU A 165 -7.70 17.16 -15.36
N THR A 166 -7.97 18.35 -14.82
CA THR A 166 -8.85 18.56 -13.67
C THR A 166 -10.29 18.17 -14.06
N ARG A 167 -10.61 16.89 -14.02
CA ARG A 167 -11.97 16.40 -14.24
C ARG A 167 -12.75 16.54 -12.94
N GLY A 168 -13.92 17.17 -13.05
CA GLY A 168 -14.74 17.62 -11.93
C GLY A 168 -15.13 16.52 -10.95
N ILE A 169 -15.59 16.95 -9.77
CA ILE A 169 -15.97 16.09 -8.64
C ILE A 169 -17.30 15.37 -8.90
N ASP A 170 -18.08 15.78 -9.91
CA ASP A 170 -19.48 15.42 -10.05
C ASP A 170 -19.75 14.32 -11.10
N GLU A 171 -20.48 13.32 -10.60
CA GLU A 171 -21.21 12.22 -11.26
C GLU A 171 -20.42 11.15 -12.02
N ASP A 172 -19.43 11.50 -12.85
CA ASP A 172 -18.60 10.53 -13.58
C ASP A 172 -17.16 10.50 -13.03
N PHE A 173 -16.99 10.10 -11.77
CA PHE A 173 -15.65 9.95 -11.20
C PHE A 173 -14.87 8.86 -11.95
N ILE A 174 -14.01 9.28 -12.87
CA ILE A 174 -13.15 8.40 -13.67
C ILE A 174 -11.74 8.41 -13.08
N ILE A 175 -11.28 7.24 -12.68
CA ILE A 175 -9.90 7.04 -12.23
C ILE A 175 -8.99 7.00 -13.46
N PRO A 176 -7.93 7.82 -13.53
CA PRO A 176 -6.99 7.82 -14.66
C PRO A 176 -6.39 6.44 -14.89
N ASP A 177 -6.54 5.93 -16.11
CA ASP A 177 -6.02 4.64 -16.55
C ASP A 177 -4.80 4.78 -17.47
N GLU A 178 -4.30 6.00 -17.68
CA GLU A 178 -3.13 6.31 -18.49
C GLU A 178 -1.91 6.46 -17.62
N ILE A 179 -0.72 6.12 -18.12
CA ILE A 179 0.52 6.42 -17.38
C ILE A 179 0.87 7.92 -17.43
N PRO A 180 1.60 8.43 -16.41
CA PRO A 180 2.18 9.75 -16.47
C PRO A 180 3.00 9.96 -17.76
N ARG A 181 2.83 11.13 -18.40
CA ARG A 181 3.43 11.44 -19.71
C ARG A 181 4.95 11.28 -19.69
N ARG A 182 5.59 11.64 -18.57
CA ARG A 182 7.05 11.48 -18.39
C ARG A 182 7.54 10.02 -18.48
N LEU A 183 6.64 9.05 -18.26
CA LEU A 183 6.97 7.61 -18.36
C LEU A 183 6.73 7.04 -19.75
N ALA A 184 5.97 7.73 -20.61
CA ALA A 184 5.61 7.23 -21.93
C ALA A 184 6.83 6.93 -22.81
N GLY A 185 7.88 7.76 -22.74
CA GLY A 185 9.14 7.55 -23.49
C GLY A 185 9.88 6.27 -23.09
N TYR A 186 9.74 5.82 -21.84
CA TYR A 186 10.38 4.60 -21.35
C TYR A 186 9.60 3.32 -21.68
N LEU A 187 8.33 3.48 -22.06
CA LEU A 187 7.37 2.38 -22.25
C LEU A 187 6.91 2.23 -23.71
N GLN A 188 7.59 2.87 -24.67
CA GLN A 188 7.24 2.84 -26.10
C GLN A 188 7.06 1.43 -26.69
N LYS A 189 7.74 0.42 -26.12
CA LYS A 189 7.67 -0.98 -26.56
C LYS A 189 6.51 -1.78 -25.95
N VAL A 190 5.79 -1.21 -24.99
CA VAL A 190 4.60 -1.84 -24.40
C VAL A 190 3.40 -1.38 -25.21
N SER A 191 2.84 -2.29 -26.01
CA SER A 191 1.70 -2.03 -26.88
C SER A 191 0.49 -1.61 -26.04
N ASP A 192 0.05 -0.37 -26.24
CA ASP A 192 -1.02 0.34 -25.54
C ASP A 192 -0.64 0.86 -24.13
N ARG A 193 -0.70 2.19 -23.98
CA ARG A 193 -0.21 2.96 -22.81
C ARG A 193 -1.15 2.91 -21.61
N LYS A 194 -2.17 2.04 -21.65
CA LYS A 194 -3.09 1.82 -20.54
C LYS A 194 -2.40 1.12 -19.38
N LEU A 195 -2.57 1.68 -18.20
CA LEU A 195 -1.96 1.26 -16.95
C LEU A 195 -2.23 -0.22 -16.64
N GLY A 196 -3.47 -0.69 -16.87
CA GLY A 196 -3.83 -2.09 -16.66
C GLY A 196 -3.00 -3.06 -17.50
N ARG A 197 -2.73 -2.71 -18.76
CA ARG A 197 -1.89 -3.51 -19.67
C ARG A 197 -0.43 -3.49 -19.25
N ILE A 198 0.08 -2.32 -18.84
CA ILE A 198 1.46 -2.18 -18.34
C ILE A 198 1.66 -3.00 -17.06
N ARG A 199 0.70 -2.95 -16.13
CA ARG A 199 0.73 -3.78 -14.92
C ARG A 199 0.71 -5.26 -15.26
N ARG A 200 -0.21 -5.72 -16.11
CA ARG A 200 -0.26 -7.11 -16.58
C ARG A 200 1.06 -7.54 -17.22
N PHE A 201 1.63 -6.70 -18.09
CA PHE A 201 2.92 -6.94 -18.72
C PHE A 201 4.01 -7.19 -17.67
N PHE A 202 4.21 -6.29 -16.71
CA PHE A 202 5.26 -6.45 -15.70
C PHE A 202 4.95 -7.50 -14.63
N ARG A 203 3.67 -7.76 -14.35
CA ARG A 203 3.21 -8.80 -13.43
C ARG A 203 3.53 -10.19 -13.97
N ALA A 204 3.20 -10.43 -15.24
CA ALA A 204 3.57 -11.64 -15.98
C ALA A 204 3.23 -12.94 -15.22
N THR A 205 2.04 -13.01 -14.59
CA THR A 205 1.63 -14.17 -13.77
C THR A 205 1.64 -15.48 -14.55
N ASP A 206 1.19 -15.41 -15.81
CA ASP A 206 0.95 -16.57 -16.68
C ASP A 206 2.17 -16.94 -17.54
N GLU A 207 3.31 -16.31 -17.26
CA GLU A 207 4.54 -16.44 -18.04
C GLU A 207 5.57 -17.28 -17.29
N GLU A 208 6.48 -17.88 -18.03
CA GLU A 208 7.58 -18.66 -17.44
C GLU A 208 8.47 -17.82 -16.52
N GLU A 209 9.09 -18.47 -15.54
CA GLU A 209 9.92 -17.82 -14.51
C GLU A 209 11.03 -16.92 -15.11
N GLU A 210 11.66 -17.35 -16.20
CA GLU A 210 12.70 -16.55 -16.86
C GLU A 210 12.14 -15.28 -17.51
N VAL A 211 10.93 -15.34 -18.09
CA VAL A 211 10.22 -14.16 -18.59
C VAL A 211 9.85 -13.22 -17.44
N ARG A 212 9.32 -13.76 -16.34
CA ARG A 212 8.99 -12.98 -15.12
C ARG A 212 10.22 -12.26 -14.57
N LYS A 213 11.35 -12.96 -14.41
CA LYS A 213 12.63 -12.37 -13.99
C LYS A 213 13.09 -11.29 -14.96
N LYS A 214 13.01 -11.52 -16.27
CA LYS A 214 13.38 -10.54 -17.30
C LYS A 214 12.53 -9.28 -17.20
N ARG A 215 11.20 -9.40 -17.14
CA ARG A 215 10.28 -8.24 -17.02
C ARG A 215 10.47 -7.50 -15.69
N ARG A 216 10.72 -8.21 -14.59
CA ARG A 216 11.10 -7.60 -13.29
C ARG A 216 12.42 -6.82 -13.37
N ARG A 217 13.45 -7.35 -14.04
CA ARG A 217 14.71 -6.62 -14.29
C ARG A 217 14.48 -5.38 -15.15
N MET A 218 13.61 -5.46 -16.16
CA MET A 218 13.23 -4.31 -16.99
C MET A 218 12.56 -3.22 -16.14
N LEU A 219 11.60 -3.58 -15.28
CA LEU A 219 10.93 -2.62 -14.39
C LEU A 219 11.92 -1.94 -13.45
N LYS A 220 12.82 -2.71 -12.82
CA LYS A 220 13.88 -2.17 -11.96
C LYS A 220 14.78 -1.18 -12.70
N ARG A 221 15.16 -1.48 -13.96
CA ARG A 221 15.96 -0.57 -14.79
C ARG A 221 15.19 0.71 -15.12
N LEU A 222 13.90 0.61 -15.46
CA LEU A 222 13.03 1.75 -15.73
C LEU A 222 12.96 2.68 -14.51
N TYR A 223 12.56 2.16 -13.35
CA TYR A 223 12.48 2.97 -12.14
C TYR A 223 13.83 3.55 -11.74
N ARG A 224 14.93 2.78 -11.88
CA ARG A 224 16.27 3.29 -11.55
C ARG A 224 16.66 4.45 -12.44
N ARG A 225 16.47 4.31 -13.76
CA ARG A 225 16.78 5.37 -14.72
C ARG A 225 15.95 6.63 -14.44
N GLN A 226 14.66 6.46 -14.16
CA GLN A 226 13.78 7.57 -13.83
C GLN A 226 14.20 8.27 -12.52
N LEU A 227 14.33 7.52 -11.42
CA LEU A 227 14.63 8.10 -10.12
C LEU A 227 16.03 8.71 -10.07
N SER A 228 17.03 8.11 -10.71
CA SER A 228 18.38 8.69 -10.79
C SER A 228 18.43 9.96 -11.64
N ALA A 229 17.59 10.10 -12.66
CA ALA A 229 17.50 11.35 -13.41
C ALA A 229 16.81 12.45 -12.60
N GLN A 230 15.84 12.10 -11.77
CA GLN A 230 15.06 13.05 -10.96
C GLN A 230 15.76 13.45 -9.64
N PHE A 231 16.55 12.54 -9.07
CA PHE A 231 17.25 12.75 -7.80
C PHE A 231 18.74 12.40 -7.94
N PRO A 232 19.51 13.16 -8.76
CA PRO A 232 20.92 12.86 -9.01
C PRO A 232 21.77 12.86 -7.74
N ASP A 233 21.41 13.71 -6.77
CA ASP A 233 22.16 13.89 -5.52
C ASP A 233 21.85 12.83 -4.44
N TYR A 234 20.96 11.86 -4.71
CA TYR A 234 20.48 10.87 -3.73
C TYR A 234 20.75 9.41 -4.13
N PRO A 235 21.97 9.03 -4.56
CA PRO A 235 22.24 7.70 -5.10
C PRO A 235 22.07 6.56 -4.07
N GLN A 236 22.31 6.83 -2.77
CA GLN A 236 22.19 5.81 -1.72
C GLN A 236 20.74 5.54 -1.33
N GLU A 237 19.92 6.59 -1.30
CA GLU A 237 18.49 6.51 -1.03
C GLU A 237 17.79 5.78 -2.18
N ILE A 238 18.14 6.13 -3.43
CA ILE A 238 17.67 5.41 -4.61
C ILE A 238 18.06 3.93 -4.50
N LYS A 239 19.33 3.61 -4.20
CA LYS A 239 19.78 2.23 -4.02
C LYS A 239 18.95 1.50 -2.96
N SER A 240 18.61 2.17 -1.86
CA SER A 240 17.80 1.62 -0.76
C SER A 240 16.36 1.30 -1.19
N LEU A 241 15.75 2.13 -2.04
CA LEU A 241 14.42 1.89 -2.63
C LEU A 241 14.35 0.60 -3.47
N PHE A 242 15.47 0.13 -4.02
CA PHE A 242 15.56 -1.14 -4.77
C PHE A 242 15.91 -2.36 -3.90
N SER A 243 15.96 -2.19 -2.58
CA SER A 243 16.17 -3.28 -1.63
C SER A 243 14.85 -3.77 -1.03
N ARG A 244 14.82 -5.00 -0.51
CA ARG A 244 13.66 -5.53 0.22
C ARG A 244 13.32 -4.71 1.47
N ARG A 245 14.30 -4.02 2.06
CA ARG A 245 14.10 -3.19 3.25
C ARG A 245 13.43 -1.85 2.93
N GLY A 246 13.52 -1.40 1.68
CA GLY A 246 13.10 -0.08 1.25
C GLY A 246 14.01 1.02 1.78
N LEU A 247 13.58 2.26 1.57
CA LEU A 247 14.16 3.46 2.14
C LEU A 247 13.51 3.75 3.49
N ARG A 248 14.31 4.05 4.51
CA ARG A 248 13.81 4.53 5.81
C ARG A 248 13.87 6.04 5.83
N LEU A 249 12.73 6.68 6.05
CA LEU A 249 12.60 8.13 6.18
C LEU A 249 12.01 8.41 7.56
N ALA A 250 12.84 8.95 8.46
CA ALA A 250 12.52 9.05 9.88
C ALA A 250 12.06 7.69 10.48
N THR A 251 10.83 7.60 10.98
CA THR A 251 10.25 6.37 11.53
C THR A 251 9.64 5.46 10.46
N GLU A 252 9.37 5.98 9.27
CA GLU A 252 8.55 5.33 8.26
C GLU A 252 9.39 4.58 7.22
N LYS A 253 8.77 3.57 6.59
CA LYS A 253 9.40 2.74 5.54
C LYS A 253 8.71 2.95 4.22
N LEU A 254 9.50 3.34 3.22
CA LEU A 254 9.08 3.57 1.85
C LEU A 254 9.65 2.47 0.94
N ASN A 255 8.79 1.77 0.22
CA ASN A 255 9.16 0.82 -0.83
C ASN A 255 8.57 1.26 -2.17
N LEU A 256 9.07 0.70 -3.26
CA LEU A 256 8.52 0.92 -4.60
C LEU A 256 7.52 -0.19 -4.94
N TYR A 257 6.29 0.17 -5.28
CA TYR A 257 5.35 -0.80 -5.83
C TYR A 257 5.77 -1.17 -7.26
N PRO A 258 5.72 -2.45 -7.68
CA PRO A 258 5.40 -3.66 -6.92
C PRO A 258 6.66 -4.42 -6.43
N LEU A 259 7.82 -3.76 -6.32
CA LEU A 259 9.06 -4.44 -5.96
C LEU A 259 9.01 -4.99 -4.53
N PHE A 260 9.19 -6.30 -4.39
CA PHE A 260 9.14 -7.03 -3.11
C PHE A 260 7.79 -6.92 -2.38
N PHE A 261 6.72 -6.56 -3.09
CA PHE A 261 5.39 -6.40 -2.50
C PHE A 261 4.89 -7.70 -1.87
N GLU A 262 4.95 -8.80 -2.62
CA GLU A 262 4.54 -10.14 -2.19
C GLU A 262 5.37 -10.59 -0.97
N ASP A 263 6.67 -10.28 -0.93
CA ASP A 263 7.55 -10.59 0.20
C ASP A 263 7.16 -9.85 1.49
N TRP A 264 6.61 -8.64 1.38
CA TRP A 264 6.11 -7.87 2.51
C TRP A 264 4.76 -8.40 2.98
N VAL A 265 3.85 -8.69 2.05
CA VAL A 265 2.54 -9.27 2.36
C VAL A 265 2.69 -10.59 3.12
N TYR A 266 3.55 -11.50 2.61
CA TYR A 266 3.84 -12.77 3.26
C TYR A 266 4.40 -12.58 4.68
N ARG A 267 5.38 -11.69 4.83
CA ARG A 267 6.00 -11.40 6.12
C ARG A 267 4.99 -10.90 7.15
N LEU A 268 4.08 -10.01 6.76
CA LEU A 268 3.14 -9.37 7.66
C LEU A 268 2.02 -10.34 8.09
N ILE A 269 1.50 -11.14 7.16
CA ILE A 269 0.54 -12.21 7.49
C ILE A 269 1.14 -13.20 8.48
N HIS A 270 2.36 -13.68 8.22
CA HIS A 270 3.03 -14.62 9.11
C HIS A 270 3.31 -14.00 10.48
N LYS A 271 3.74 -12.73 10.52
CA LYS A 271 3.98 -12.01 11.77
C LYS A 271 2.69 -11.88 12.61
N ALA A 272 1.56 -11.57 11.97
CA ALA A 272 0.27 -11.52 12.66
C ALA A 272 -0.12 -12.88 13.24
N GLY A 273 0.04 -13.96 12.46
CA GLY A 273 -0.23 -15.33 12.92
C GLY A 273 0.65 -15.72 14.13
N GLN A 274 1.95 -15.44 14.06
CA GLN A 274 2.88 -15.71 15.15
C GLN A 274 2.51 -14.95 16.44
N ASN A 275 2.12 -13.68 16.31
CA ASN A 275 1.72 -12.87 17.46
C ASN A 275 0.42 -13.39 18.10
N ALA A 276 -0.54 -13.83 17.29
CA ALA A 276 -1.77 -14.45 17.77
C ALA A 276 -1.49 -15.74 18.56
N SER A 277 -0.61 -16.61 18.06
CA SER A 277 -0.22 -17.85 18.75
C SER A 277 0.54 -17.60 20.06
N ARG A 278 1.41 -16.57 20.12
CA ARG A 278 2.14 -16.21 21.34
C ARG A 278 1.23 -15.63 22.42
N GLY A 279 0.26 -14.79 22.04
CA GLY A 279 -0.72 -14.23 22.98
C GLY A 279 -1.65 -15.28 23.58
N ALA A 280 -1.99 -16.35 22.84
CA ALA A 280 -2.81 -17.45 23.34
C ALA A 280 -2.10 -18.28 24.43
N GLY A 281 -0.77 -18.44 24.34
CA GLY A 281 0.02 -19.21 25.31
C GLY A 281 0.26 -18.50 26.65
N GLN A 282 0.06 -17.18 26.73
CA GLN A 282 0.23 -16.41 27.98
C GLN A 282 -1.08 -16.21 28.76
N SER A 283 -2.24 -16.46 28.15
CA SER A 283 -3.55 -16.40 28.83
C SER A 283 -4.01 -17.74 29.43
N GLY A 284 -3.14 -18.75 29.43
CA GLY A 284 -3.40 -20.09 29.95
C GLY A 284 -2.48 -20.53 31.09
N GLN A 285 -1.82 -19.59 31.77
CA GLN A 285 -1.04 -19.80 32.99
C GLN A 285 -1.58 -18.93 34.12
#